data_AF-X1FI82-F1
#
_entry.id   AF-X1FI82-F1
#
_cell.length_a   1.000
_cell.length_b   1.000
_cell.length_c   1.000
_cell.angle_alpha   90.00
_cell.angle_beta   90.00
_cell.angle_gamma   90.00
#
_symmetry.space_group_name_H-M   'P 1'
#
loop_
_entity.id
_entity.type
_entity.pdbx_description
1 polymer ?
#
loop_
_entity_poly.entity_id
_entity_poly.type
_entity_poly.pdbx_seq_one_letter_code
_entity_poly.pdbx_strand_id
1 'polypeptide(L)'
;EFQDLMYQTIKQAGSETADGTQIPTGIHIGMGTMPVGVQKMFMQGDFKETKNELDLAIEGKGFFKVLSSDEELYTRAGNFKLDSDGNIVTSNGDRLQPDMTIPSDAVSIGIDKTGTVTVLDHEGTGTSLGVIEVYTFPNSAGLFSVGHNLYRSTDASGEG
;
A
#
# COMPACT_ATOMS: atom_id res chain seq x y z
N GLU A 1 -17.33 -11.38 41.24
CA GLU A 1 -16.82 -12.74 41.00
C GLU A 1 -16.78 -13.03 39.52
N PHE A 2 -15.90 -13.95 39.15
CA PHE A 2 -15.39 -14.23 37.82
C PHE A 2 -16.47 -14.83 36.91
N GLN A 3 -16.45 -14.44 35.64
CA GLN A 3 -17.11 -15.18 34.57
C GLN A 3 -16.02 -15.87 33.76
N ASP A 4 -15.91 -17.17 33.99
CA ASP A 4 -14.88 -18.02 33.40
C ASP A 4 -15.34 -18.65 32.08
N LEU A 5 -14.34 -19.02 31.29
CA LEU A 5 -14.37 -19.63 29.97
C LEU A 5 -15.31 -20.83 29.83
N MET A 6 -15.90 -20.99 28.63
CA MET A 6 -15.86 -22.31 27.98
C MET A 6 -15.82 -22.21 26.44
N TYR A 7 -14.88 -22.97 25.89
CA TYR A 7 -14.53 -23.07 24.49
C TYR A 7 -15.40 -24.08 23.73
N GLN A 8 -15.52 -23.84 22.42
CA GLN A 8 -15.68 -24.77 21.29
C GLN A 8 -16.81 -25.80 21.29
N THR A 9 -17.60 -25.77 20.21
CA THR A 9 -17.52 -26.82 19.19
C THR A 9 -17.86 -26.24 17.82
N ILE A 10 -16.89 -26.30 16.91
CA ILE A 10 -17.07 -26.06 15.48
C ILE A 10 -18.06 -27.10 14.97
N LYS A 11 -19.27 -26.68 14.56
CA LYS A 11 -20.10 -27.52 13.70
C LYS A 11 -19.72 -27.24 12.25
N GLN A 12 -19.14 -28.28 11.67
CA GLN A 12 -18.73 -28.43 10.28
C GLN A 12 -19.91 -28.17 9.33
N ALA A 13 -19.64 -27.52 8.19
CA ALA A 13 -20.60 -27.36 7.11
C ALA A 13 -20.92 -28.72 6.48
N GLY A 14 -22.20 -28.98 6.19
CA GLY A 14 -22.66 -30.17 5.49
C GLY A 14 -23.64 -31.07 6.27
N SER A 15 -24.73 -30.52 6.82
CA SER A 15 -25.84 -31.34 7.32
C SER A 15 -26.98 -31.39 6.31
N GLU A 16 -27.25 -32.57 5.74
CA GLU A 16 -28.46 -32.89 4.99
C GLU A 16 -29.70 -32.91 5.92
N THR A 17 -30.80 -32.33 5.44
CA THR A 17 -32.14 -32.46 6.03
C THR A 17 -32.87 -33.69 5.50
N ALA A 18 -33.65 -34.33 6.36
CA ALA A 18 -34.22 -35.68 6.21
C ALA A 18 -35.39 -35.85 5.20
N ASP A 19 -35.56 -34.99 4.20
CA ASP A 19 -36.74 -35.10 3.30
C ASP A 19 -36.50 -34.71 1.83
N GLY A 20 -35.25 -34.73 1.36
CA GLY A 20 -34.90 -34.83 -0.06
C GLY A 20 -35.40 -33.75 -1.03
N THR A 21 -36.06 -32.69 -0.57
CA THR A 21 -36.69 -31.69 -1.44
C THR A 21 -36.06 -30.32 -1.21
N GLN A 22 -35.25 -29.90 -2.19
CA GLN A 22 -34.61 -28.58 -2.27
C GLN A 22 -35.67 -27.50 -2.52
N ILE A 23 -35.80 -26.54 -1.60
CA ILE A 23 -36.58 -25.32 -1.82
C ILE A 23 -35.71 -24.37 -2.67
N PRO A 24 -36.07 -24.04 -3.93
CA PRO A 24 -35.08 -23.48 -4.87
C PRO A 24 -34.82 -21.98 -4.75
N THR A 25 -35.54 -21.23 -3.92
CA THR A 25 -35.36 -19.76 -3.89
C THR A 25 -35.56 -19.18 -2.49
N GLY A 26 -34.44 -18.98 -1.78
CA GLY A 26 -34.37 -17.94 -0.76
C GLY A 26 -34.25 -16.60 -1.45
N ILE A 27 -35.17 -15.67 -1.15
CA ILE A 27 -35.08 -14.27 -1.56
C ILE A 27 -33.76 -13.72 -1.00
N HIS A 28 -32.77 -13.49 -1.87
CA HIS A 28 -31.66 -12.60 -1.56
C HIS A 28 -31.93 -11.27 -2.26
N ILE A 29 -32.12 -10.26 -1.42
CA ILE A 29 -32.05 -8.84 -1.74
C ILE A 29 -30.95 -8.64 -2.78
N GLY A 30 -31.32 -8.11 -3.94
CA GLY A 30 -30.38 -7.68 -4.97
C GLY A 30 -29.50 -6.57 -4.40
N MET A 31 -28.41 -6.95 -3.74
CA MET A 31 -27.29 -6.06 -3.50
C MET A 31 -26.77 -5.67 -4.87
N GLY A 32 -26.68 -4.36 -5.09
CA GLY A 32 -26.39 -3.76 -6.38
C GLY A 32 -25.19 -4.38 -7.07
N THR A 33 -25.12 -4.14 -8.38
CA THR A 33 -23.96 -4.48 -9.21
C THR A 33 -22.68 -4.14 -8.45
N MET A 34 -21.94 -5.14 -7.98
CA MET A 34 -20.54 -4.92 -7.65
C MET A 34 -19.93 -4.44 -8.96
N PRO A 35 -19.39 -3.21 -9.07
CA PRO A 35 -18.58 -2.88 -10.22
C PRO A 35 -17.48 -3.94 -10.25
N VAL A 36 -17.48 -4.77 -11.31
CA VAL A 36 -16.36 -5.66 -11.62
C VAL A 36 -15.15 -4.76 -11.58
N GLY A 37 -14.27 -4.98 -10.60
CA GLY A 37 -13.27 -4.01 -10.17
C GLY A 37 -12.61 -3.34 -11.36
N VAL A 38 -12.50 -2.00 -11.33
CA VAL A 38 -11.84 -1.25 -12.39
C VAL A 38 -10.43 -1.83 -12.54
N GLN A 39 -10.21 -2.64 -13.57
CA GLN A 39 -8.91 -3.21 -13.87
C GLN A 39 -8.02 -2.06 -14.30
N LYS A 40 -7.29 -1.47 -13.35
CA LYS A 40 -6.32 -0.44 -13.65
C LYS A 40 -5.14 -1.14 -14.31
N MET A 41 -5.02 -0.99 -15.63
CA MET A 41 -3.86 -1.48 -16.34
C MET A 41 -2.67 -0.59 -15.93
N PHE A 42 -1.73 -1.15 -15.17
CA PHE A 42 -0.50 -0.46 -14.78
C PHE A 42 0.48 -0.42 -15.96
N MET A 43 0.11 0.30 -17.02
CA MET A 43 1.06 0.65 -18.07
C MET A 43 1.90 1.83 -17.60
N GLN A 44 3.17 1.79 -17.95
CA GLN A 44 4.08 2.91 -17.72
C GLN A 44 3.67 4.07 -18.65
N GLY A 45 3.27 5.19 -18.06
CA GLY A 45 3.06 6.44 -18.79
C GLY A 45 4.37 7.19 -19.02
N ASP A 46 4.31 8.31 -19.74
CA ASP A 46 5.47 9.18 -19.94
C ASP A 46 5.96 9.76 -18.62
N PHE A 47 7.29 9.77 -18.42
CA PHE A 47 7.89 10.47 -17.29
C PHE A 47 7.95 11.97 -17.55
N LYS A 48 7.56 12.75 -16.55
CA LYS A 48 7.76 14.20 -16.55
C LYS A 48 8.73 14.54 -15.43
N GLU A 49 9.91 15.01 -15.81
CA GLU A 49 10.89 15.53 -14.86
C GLU A 49 10.27 16.73 -14.11
N THR A 50 10.35 16.69 -12.79
CA THR A 50 9.99 17.83 -11.95
C THR A 50 11.25 18.39 -11.32
N LYS A 51 11.19 19.62 -10.83
CA LYS A 51 12.30 20.26 -10.11
C LYS A 51 12.26 19.97 -8.60
N ASN A 52 11.44 19.02 -8.17
CA ASN A 52 11.28 18.65 -6.77
C ASN A 52 12.05 17.36 -6.49
N GLU A 53 12.96 17.40 -5.52
CA GLU A 53 13.85 16.27 -5.19
C GLU A 53 13.10 15.01 -4.72
N LEU A 54 11.87 15.18 -4.22
CA LEU A 54 11.02 14.10 -3.69
C LEU A 54 9.92 13.64 -4.65
N ASP A 55 9.91 14.13 -5.89
CA ASP A 55 9.03 13.59 -6.92
C ASP A 55 9.71 12.38 -7.58
N LEU A 56 9.26 11.19 -7.20
CA LEU A 56 9.82 9.93 -7.64
C LEU A 56 8.89 9.22 -8.61
N ALA A 57 9.48 8.45 -9.52
CA ALA A 57 8.72 7.60 -10.41
C ALA A 57 9.39 6.23 -10.53
N ILE A 58 8.59 5.18 -10.46
CA ILE A 58 9.06 3.80 -10.62
C ILE A 58 9.03 3.45 -12.10
N GLU A 59 10.20 3.11 -12.66
CA GLU A 59 10.33 2.49 -13.97
C GLU A 59 9.94 1.00 -13.90
N GLY A 60 9.07 0.55 -14.80
CA GLY A 60 8.60 -0.84 -14.82
C GLY A 60 7.49 -1.16 -13.81
N LYS A 61 7.53 -2.36 -13.23
CA LYS A 61 6.53 -2.84 -12.26
C LYS A 61 6.98 -2.51 -10.84
N GLY A 62 6.04 -2.06 -10.01
CA GLY A 62 6.28 -1.92 -8.59
C GLY A 62 5.46 -0.80 -7.96
N PHE A 63 5.51 -0.75 -6.64
CA PHE A 63 4.81 0.19 -5.78
C PHE A 63 5.73 0.62 -4.64
N PHE A 64 5.62 1.88 -4.23
CA PHE A 64 6.11 2.35 -2.94
C PHE A 64 5.20 1.82 -1.84
N LYS A 65 5.78 1.47 -0.69
CA LYS A 65 5.02 1.14 0.52
C LYS A 65 4.87 2.39 1.39
N VAL A 66 3.68 2.60 1.93
CA VAL A 66 3.37 3.69 2.85
C VAL A 66 2.61 3.17 4.06
N LEU A 67 2.77 3.82 5.21
CA LEU A 67 2.00 3.59 6.42
C LEU A 67 0.90 4.64 6.51
N SER A 68 -0.35 4.21 6.42
CA SER A 68 -1.54 5.06 6.55
C SER A 68 -2.39 4.56 7.71
N SER A 69 -2.55 5.38 8.76
CA SER A 69 -3.34 5.02 9.95
C SER A 69 -2.99 3.63 10.53
N ASP A 70 -1.69 3.34 10.67
CA ASP A 70 -1.12 2.06 11.12
C ASP A 70 -1.34 0.85 10.17
N GLU A 71 -1.79 1.08 8.94
CA GLU A 71 -1.91 0.06 7.91
C GLU A 71 -0.86 0.25 6.80
N GLU A 72 -0.15 -0.83 6.45
CA GLU A 72 0.75 -0.84 5.28
C GLU A 72 -0.07 -0.88 3.98
N LEU A 73 0.11 0.14 3.16
CA LEU A 73 -0.52 0.28 1.87
C LEU A 73 0.53 0.54 0.80
N TYR A 74 0.12 0.41 -0.46
CA TYR A 74 1.00 0.50 -1.61
C TYR A 74 0.53 1.59 -2.56
N THR A 75 1.46 2.29 -3.21
CA THR A 75 1.12 3.32 -4.18
C THR A 75 2.14 3.44 -5.30
N ARG A 76 1.70 3.89 -6.47
CA ARG A 76 2.61 4.36 -7.54
C ARG A 76 2.72 5.88 -7.60
N ALA A 77 1.97 6.58 -6.76
CA ALA A 77 2.05 8.04 -6.66
C ALA A 77 3.33 8.39 -5.89
N GLY A 78 4.32 8.94 -6.60
CA GLY A 78 5.59 9.34 -6.01
C GLY A 78 5.74 10.83 -5.78
N ASN A 79 4.63 11.58 -5.66
CA ASN A 79 4.63 13.00 -5.31
C ASN A 79 4.78 13.17 -3.77
N PHE A 80 5.96 12.83 -3.25
CA PHE A 80 6.25 12.88 -1.82
C PHE A 80 6.65 14.28 -1.35
N LYS A 81 6.54 14.50 -0.04
CA LYS A 81 6.85 15.75 0.66
C LYS A 81 7.48 15.43 2.01
N LEU A 82 8.04 16.44 2.66
CA LEU A 82 8.44 16.35 4.06
C LEU A 82 7.31 16.86 4.97
N ASP A 83 7.09 16.16 6.07
CA ASP A 83 6.31 16.68 7.20
C ASP A 83 7.17 17.57 8.11
N SER A 84 6.58 18.10 9.19
CA SER A 84 7.28 18.96 10.16
C SER A 84 8.35 18.24 10.97
N ASP A 85 8.28 16.92 11.04
CA ASP A 85 9.21 16.08 11.78
C ASP A 85 10.35 15.59 10.88
N GLY A 86 10.33 15.92 9.59
CA GLY A 86 11.34 15.53 8.60
C GLY A 86 11.06 14.17 7.95
N ASN A 87 9.89 13.56 8.16
CA ASN A 87 9.56 12.29 7.53
C ASN A 87 9.08 12.51 6.10
N ILE A 88 9.39 11.54 5.22
CA ILE A 88 8.88 11.53 3.86
C ILE A 88 7.44 11.02 3.85
N VAL A 89 6.50 11.84 3.38
CA VAL A 89 5.06 11.55 3.38
C VAL A 89 4.43 11.76 2.02
N THR A 90 3.30 11.09 1.76
CA THR A 90 2.44 11.40 0.62
C THR A 90 1.76 12.76 0.82
N SER A 91 1.05 13.24 -0.21
CA SER A 91 0.23 14.45 -0.08
C SER A 91 -0.94 14.32 0.91
N ASN A 92 -1.28 13.10 1.36
CA ASN A 92 -2.28 12.89 2.41
C ASN A 92 -1.66 12.72 3.80
N GLY A 93 -0.33 12.72 3.92
CA GLY A 93 0.38 12.49 5.19
C GLY A 93 0.72 11.03 5.48
N ASP A 94 0.54 10.11 4.52
CA ASP A 94 0.92 8.71 4.69
C ASP A 94 2.45 8.59 4.63
N ARG A 95 3.08 7.95 5.63
CA ARG A 95 4.55 7.90 5.74
C ARG A 95 5.15 6.88 4.79
N LEU A 96 6.18 7.24 4.04
CA LEU A 96 6.94 6.31 3.21
C LEU A 96 7.61 5.24 4.09
N GLN A 97 7.67 4.01 3.59
CA GLN A 97 8.35 2.90 4.24
C GLN A 97 9.50 2.36 3.36
N PRO A 98 10.66 1.99 3.94
CA PRO A 98 11.00 2.12 5.37
C PRO A 98 11.03 3.58 5.83
N ASP A 99 10.74 3.80 7.12
CA ASP A 99 10.71 5.14 7.69
C ASP A 99 12.12 5.75 7.67
N MET A 100 12.20 6.99 7.18
CA MET A 100 13.44 7.75 7.09
C MET A 100 13.14 9.21 7.45
N THR A 101 13.93 9.74 8.38
CA THR A 101 13.83 11.14 8.80
C THR A 101 14.97 11.94 8.21
N ILE A 102 14.63 13.00 7.47
CA ILE A 102 15.58 13.97 6.94
C ILE A 102 16.01 14.93 8.06
N PRO A 103 17.33 15.05 8.35
CA PRO A 103 17.84 16.01 9.32
C PRO A 103 17.51 17.47 8.95
N SER A 104 17.24 18.31 9.95
CA SER A 104 16.88 19.72 9.73
C SER A 104 17.99 20.60 9.16
N ASP A 105 19.25 20.14 9.26
CA ASP A 105 20.45 20.77 8.73
C ASP A 105 20.82 20.28 7.31
N ALA A 106 20.03 19.36 6.74
CA ALA A 106 20.18 18.95 5.36
C ALA A 106 19.81 20.11 4.41
N VAL A 107 20.70 20.41 3.46
CA VAL A 107 20.50 21.46 2.45
C VAL A 107 20.03 20.93 1.10
N SER A 108 20.21 19.64 0.85
CA SER A 108 19.75 18.95 -0.36
C SER A 108 19.53 17.47 -0.11
N ILE A 109 18.56 16.90 -0.82
CA ILE A 109 18.24 15.47 -0.79
C ILE A 109 18.50 14.89 -2.18
N GLY A 110 19.37 13.89 -2.24
CA GLY A 110 19.64 13.09 -3.43
C GLY A 110 19.06 11.70 -3.31
N ILE A 111 18.37 11.24 -4.35
CA ILE A 111 17.88 9.87 -4.46
C ILE A 111 18.41 9.29 -5.76
N ASP A 112 19.21 8.22 -5.67
CA ASP A 112 19.78 7.59 -6.85
C ASP A 112 18.85 6.53 -7.47
N LYS A 113 19.26 5.95 -8.59
CA LYS A 113 18.48 4.93 -9.32
C LYS A 113 18.31 3.61 -8.55
N THR A 114 19.10 3.39 -7.51
CA THR A 114 18.97 2.22 -6.63
C THR A 114 17.99 2.48 -5.49
N GLY A 115 17.49 3.70 -5.37
CA GLY A 115 16.63 4.15 -4.28
C GLY A 115 17.41 4.63 -3.06
N THR A 116 18.75 4.69 -3.12
CA THR A 116 19.54 5.15 -1.98
C THR A 116 19.32 6.65 -1.76
N VAL A 117 18.88 7.00 -0.55
CA VAL A 117 18.65 8.37 -0.12
C VAL A 117 19.90 8.90 0.57
N THR A 118 20.41 10.01 0.06
CA THR A 118 21.57 10.72 0.60
C THR A 118 21.19 12.16 0.88
N VAL A 119 21.59 12.68 2.02
CA VAL A 119 21.46 14.10 2.36
C VAL A 119 22.82 14.78 2.37
N LEU A 120 22.88 16.03 1.94
CA LEU A 120 24.06 16.87 2.09
C LEU A 120 23.81 17.91 3.17
N ASP A 121 24.80 18.14 4.04
CA ASP A 121 24.80 19.22 5.01
C ASP A 121 25.38 20.53 4.43
N HIS A 122 25.42 21.58 5.26
CA HIS A 122 26.03 22.88 4.91
C HIS A 122 27.54 22.82 4.59
N GLU A 123 28.25 21.79 5.05
CA GLU A 123 29.68 21.57 4.78
C GLU A 123 29.89 20.78 3.48
N GLY A 124 28.82 20.30 2.86
CA GLY A 124 28.84 19.47 1.66
C GLY A 124 29.12 18.00 1.94
N THR A 125 29.03 17.56 3.20
CA THR A 125 29.21 16.16 3.59
C THR A 125 27.94 15.37 3.27
N GLY A 126 28.07 14.32 2.46
CA GLY A 126 26.97 13.43 2.12
C GLY A 126 26.79 12.31 3.14
N THR A 127 25.57 12.13 3.67
CA THR A 127 25.20 11.03 4.57
C THR A 127 24.07 10.19 3.97
N SER A 128 24.26 8.87 3.91
CA SER A 128 23.23 7.93 3.44
C SER A 128 22.24 7.62 4.57
N LEU A 129 20.95 7.81 4.32
CA LEU A 129 19.87 7.59 5.30
C LEU A 129 19.22 6.21 5.17
N GLY A 130 19.27 5.60 3.98
CA GLY A 130 18.61 4.34 3.70
C GLY A 130 18.31 4.17 2.22
N VAL A 131 17.46 3.18 1.92
CA VAL A 131 17.04 2.84 0.56
C VAL A 131 15.52 2.81 0.50
N ILE A 132 14.95 3.49 -0.50
CA ILE A 132 13.53 3.38 -0.84
C ILE A 132 13.32 2.06 -1.57
N GLU A 133 12.50 1.20 -0.98
CA GLU A 133 12.18 -0.09 -1.54
C GLU A 133 10.99 0.00 -2.50
N VAL A 134 11.01 -0.89 -3.49
CA VAL A 134 9.92 -1.06 -4.45
C VAL A 134 9.38 -2.49 -4.32
N TYR A 135 8.08 -2.59 -4.07
CA TYR A 135 7.38 -3.85 -3.86
C TYR A 135 6.65 -4.27 -5.12
N THR A 136 6.66 -5.55 -5.45
CA THR A 136 6.06 -6.07 -6.68
C THR A 136 5.09 -7.19 -6.39
N PHE A 137 3.92 -7.15 -7.01
CA PHE A 137 2.90 -8.17 -6.83
C PHE A 137 2.82 -9.07 -8.06
N PRO A 138 2.82 -10.41 -7.89
CA PRO A 138 2.61 -11.36 -8.98
C PRO A 138 1.34 -11.04 -9.78
N ASN A 139 0.27 -10.68 -9.07
CA ASN A 139 -0.99 -10.26 -9.66
C ASN A 139 -1.42 -8.87 -9.16
N SER A 140 -0.88 -7.82 -9.79
CA SER A 140 -1.28 -6.43 -9.48
C SER A 140 -2.78 -6.16 -9.63
N ALA A 141 -3.52 -6.93 -10.43
CA ALA A 141 -4.98 -6.79 -10.55
C ALA A 141 -5.75 -7.33 -9.34
N GLY A 142 -5.10 -8.15 -8.50
CA GLY A 142 -5.63 -8.62 -7.22
C GLY A 142 -5.52 -7.59 -6.09
N LEU A 143 -4.85 -6.45 -6.32
CA LEU A 143 -4.76 -5.38 -5.32
C LEU A 143 -6.13 -4.72 -5.11
N PHE A 144 -6.48 -4.50 -3.84
CA PHE A 144 -7.71 -3.80 -3.50
C PHE A 144 -7.45 -2.30 -3.39
N SER A 145 -8.13 -1.47 -4.19
CA SER A 145 -7.99 -0.02 -4.09
C SER A 145 -8.72 0.52 -2.88
N VAL A 146 -8.02 1.29 -2.04
CA VAL A 146 -8.60 1.93 -0.84
C VAL A 146 -8.86 3.43 -1.04
N GLY A 147 -8.73 3.93 -2.28
CA GLY A 147 -8.83 5.35 -2.62
C GLY A 147 -7.47 6.05 -2.62
N HIS A 148 -7.41 7.33 -3.01
CA HIS A 148 -6.19 8.16 -2.99
C HIS A 148 -4.95 7.59 -3.71
N ASN A 149 -5.14 6.71 -4.71
CA ASN A 149 -4.07 5.91 -5.34
C ASN A 149 -3.32 4.95 -4.39
N LEU A 150 -3.96 4.60 -3.27
CA LEU A 150 -3.49 3.59 -2.33
C LEU A 150 -4.15 2.24 -2.63
N TYR A 151 -3.39 1.18 -2.39
CA TYR A 151 -3.77 -0.20 -2.62
C TYR A 151 -3.39 -1.06 -1.42
N ARG A 152 -4.27 -2.00 -1.08
CA ARG A 152 -4.04 -3.04 -0.08
C ARG A 152 -3.74 -4.36 -0.79
N SER A 153 -2.79 -5.11 -0.27
CA SER A 153 -2.53 -6.49 -0.71
C SER A 153 -3.70 -7.40 -0.35
N THR A 154 -3.92 -8.44 -1.16
CA THR A 154 -4.93 -9.46 -0.91
C THR A 154 -4.34 -10.83 -1.22
N ASP A 155 -5.02 -11.90 -0.80
CA ASP A 155 -4.65 -13.26 -1.20
C ASP A 155 -4.56 -13.42 -2.73
N ALA A 156 -5.38 -12.67 -3.47
CA ALA A 156 -5.39 -12.70 -4.93
C ALA A 156 -4.22 -11.93 -5.57
N SER A 157 -3.60 -10.97 -4.87
CA SER A 157 -2.42 -10.26 -5.38
C SER A 157 -1.13 -11.06 -5.22
N GLY A 158 -1.10 -11.94 -4.21
CA GLY A 158 0.11 -12.56 -3.67
C GLY A 158 0.84 -11.60 -2.72
N GLU A 159 1.84 -12.14 -2.01
CA GLU A 159 2.82 -11.36 -1.25
C GLU A 159 3.85 -10.74 -2.21
N GLY A 160 4.38 -9.58 -1.84
CA GLY A 160 5.25 -8.77 -2.69
C GLY A 160 6.31 -8.00 -1.93
#